data_AF-A0A5J6Q3D1-F1
#
_entry.id   AF-A0A5J6Q3D1-F1
#
_cell.length_a   1.000
_cell.length_b   1.000
_cell.length_c   1.000
_cell.angle_alpha   90.00
_cell.angle_beta   90.00
_cell.angle_gamma   90.00
#
_symmetry.space_group_name_H-M   'P 1'
#
loop_
_entity.id
_entity.type
_entity.pdbx_description
1 polymer ?
#
loop_
_entity_poly.entity_id
_entity_poly.type
_entity_poly.pdbx_seq_one_letter_code
_entity_poly.pdbx_strand_id
1 'polypeptide(L)'
;MDLRHLEPSPAPGLLNLIVEIPAGSRNKYEYSESAGVMALDRVLHSAVRYPFDYGFVPNTLAEDGSPLDAMVMMEEPTFAGCLIRARPIGVLDMIDCGAYDGKLLCVPEADPRQRNIRSIQQLAPNQLEDVAEFFRTYKSLGGRVTTINGWRDAAAVPGLLERCVAAYRNRCGTADRRDPAAEPSPV
;
A
#
# COMPACT_ATOMS: atom_id res chain seq x y z
N MET A 1 -6.05 0.54 -16.93
CA MET A 1 -6.46 1.58 -15.95
C MET A 1 -5.40 2.66 -16.00
N ASP A 2 -5.77 3.93 -16.15
CA ASP A 2 -4.78 5.03 -16.14
C ASP A 2 -4.75 5.68 -14.76
N LEU A 3 -3.62 5.56 -14.05
CA LEU A 3 -3.46 6.05 -12.68
C LEU A 3 -2.83 7.45 -12.61
N ARG A 4 -2.38 8.02 -13.74
CA ARG A 4 -1.60 9.27 -13.78
C ARG A 4 -2.37 10.48 -13.26
N HIS A 5 -3.70 10.43 -13.34
CA HIS A 5 -4.59 11.52 -12.91
C HIS A 5 -5.11 11.35 -11.48
N LEU A 6 -4.72 10.28 -10.77
CA LEU A 6 -5.14 10.05 -9.40
C LEU A 6 -4.19 10.73 -8.42
N GLU A 7 -4.68 11.78 -7.76
CA GLU A 7 -3.92 12.39 -6.68
C GLU A 7 -3.74 11.40 -5.52
N PRO A 8 -2.53 11.29 -4.93
CA PRO A 8 -2.30 10.44 -3.75
C PRO A 8 -3.22 10.81 -2.58
N SER A 9 -3.44 12.11 -2.37
CA SER A 9 -4.29 12.66 -1.32
C SER A 9 -5.37 13.55 -1.95
N PRO A 10 -6.61 13.06 -2.10
CA PRO A 10 -7.68 13.81 -2.77
C PRO A 10 -8.27 14.93 -1.90
N ALA A 11 -8.08 14.88 -0.58
CA ALA A 11 -8.51 15.90 0.37
C ALA A 11 -7.69 15.79 1.67
N PRO A 12 -7.65 16.84 2.50
CA PRO A 12 -6.89 16.82 3.75
C PRO A 12 -7.26 15.62 4.64
N GLY A 13 -6.24 14.83 5.00
CA GLY A 13 -6.40 13.65 5.85
C GLY A 13 -7.02 12.43 5.15
N LEU A 14 -7.16 12.46 3.83
CA LEU A 14 -7.58 11.32 3.02
C LEU A 14 -6.50 10.92 2.02
N LEU A 15 -6.52 9.66 1.62
CA LEU A 15 -5.72 9.10 0.54
C LEU A 15 -6.61 8.34 -0.45
N ASN A 16 -6.17 8.32 -1.70
CA ASN A 16 -6.68 7.37 -2.67
C ASN A 16 -5.90 6.06 -2.51
N LEU A 17 -6.61 4.94 -2.59
CA LEU A 17 -6.03 3.61 -2.53
C LEU A 17 -6.59 2.76 -3.65
N ILE A 18 -5.72 2.12 -4.41
CA ILE A 18 -6.12 1.10 -5.40
C ILE A 18 -5.95 -0.25 -4.75
N VAL A 19 -7.06 -0.98 -4.59
CA VAL A 19 -7.06 -2.33 -4.03
C VAL A 19 -6.46 -3.29 -5.04
N GLU A 20 -5.46 -4.06 -4.63
CA GLU A 20 -4.93 -5.17 -5.40
C GLU A 20 -5.51 -6.49 -4.88
N ILE A 21 -5.57 -6.65 -3.56
CA ILE A 21 -5.89 -7.90 -2.92
C ILE A 21 -7.08 -7.69 -1.97
N PRO A 22 -8.29 -8.16 -2.34
CA PRO A 22 -9.43 -8.11 -1.44
C PRO A 22 -9.18 -8.94 -0.17
N ALA A 23 -9.76 -8.49 0.95
CA ALA A 23 -9.71 -9.19 2.23
C ALA A 23 -10.16 -10.66 2.07
N GLY A 24 -9.49 -11.56 2.78
CA GLY A 24 -9.74 -13.00 2.69
C GLY A 24 -9.09 -13.68 1.48
N SER A 25 -8.49 -12.95 0.54
CA SER A 25 -7.81 -13.56 -0.61
C SER A 25 -6.47 -14.20 -0.22
N ARG A 26 -6.14 -15.30 -0.91
CA ARG A 26 -4.77 -15.89 -0.96
C ARG A 26 -4.04 -15.53 -2.25
N ASN A 27 -4.77 -15.00 -3.23
CA ASN A 27 -4.22 -14.57 -4.49
C ASN A 27 -3.60 -13.20 -4.27
N LYS A 28 -2.28 -13.12 -4.48
CA LYS A 28 -1.55 -11.87 -4.50
C LYS A 28 -1.62 -11.33 -5.92
N TYR A 29 -2.58 -10.44 -6.15
CA TYR A 29 -2.61 -9.64 -7.35
C TYR A 29 -1.66 -8.46 -7.20
N GLU A 30 -1.19 -7.94 -8.32
CA GLU A 30 -0.42 -6.72 -8.43
C GLU A 30 -0.85 -5.95 -9.67
N TYR A 31 -0.80 -4.63 -9.61
CA TYR A 31 -1.02 -3.79 -10.78
C TYR A 31 0.18 -3.84 -11.73
N SER A 32 -0.05 -4.34 -12.95
CA SER A 32 0.95 -4.31 -14.02
C SER A 32 0.89 -2.97 -14.76
N GLU A 33 1.87 -2.10 -14.54
CA GLU A 33 1.95 -0.79 -15.21
C GLU A 33 2.08 -0.93 -16.74
N SER A 34 2.86 -1.91 -17.21
CA SER A 34 3.08 -2.14 -18.65
C SER A 34 1.84 -2.66 -19.37
N ALA A 35 1.03 -3.50 -18.72
CA ALA A 35 -0.21 -4.03 -19.30
C ALA A 35 -1.45 -3.18 -18.96
N GLY A 36 -1.35 -2.31 -17.96
CA GLY A 36 -2.44 -1.46 -17.48
C GLY A 36 -3.57 -2.24 -16.81
N VAL A 37 -3.31 -3.43 -16.26
CA VAL A 37 -4.31 -4.34 -15.67
C VAL A 37 -3.81 -4.98 -14.37
N MET A 38 -4.74 -5.49 -13.56
CA MET A 38 -4.39 -6.33 -12.41
C MET A 38 -3.93 -7.71 -12.89
N ALA A 39 -2.74 -8.12 -12.49
CA ALA A 39 -2.16 -9.41 -12.80
C ALA A 39 -2.04 -10.25 -11.53
N LEU A 40 -2.22 -11.57 -11.64
CA LEU A 40 -1.92 -12.48 -10.54
C LEU A 40 -0.39 -12.68 -10.49
N ASP A 41 0.28 -12.13 -9.48
CA ASP A 41 1.70 -12.36 -9.24
C ASP A 41 1.91 -13.79 -8.73
N ARG A 42 1.22 -14.16 -7.65
CA ARG A 42 1.31 -15.51 -7.06
C ARG A 42 0.13 -15.86 -6.16
N VAL A 43 0.00 -17.15 -5.86
CA VAL A 43 -0.86 -17.63 -4.77
C VAL A 43 -0.01 -17.86 -3.53
N LEU A 44 -0.41 -17.32 -2.38
CA LEU A 44 0.32 -17.50 -1.13
C LEU A 44 0.44 -18.99 -0.78
N HIS A 45 1.68 -19.45 -0.54
CA HIS A 45 1.96 -20.84 -0.18
C HIS A 45 1.39 -21.21 1.19
N SER A 46 1.47 -20.29 2.15
CA SER A 46 0.89 -20.46 3.48
C SER A 46 -0.65 -20.41 3.41
N ALA A 47 -1.31 -21.05 4.39
CA ALA A 47 -2.77 -21.04 4.52
C ALA A 47 -3.33 -19.71 5.07
N VAL A 48 -2.52 -18.66 5.09
CA VAL A 48 -2.90 -17.32 5.54
C VAL A 48 -3.67 -16.58 4.46
N ARG A 49 -4.52 -15.64 4.87
CA ARG A 49 -5.33 -14.78 4.01
C ARG A 49 -5.11 -13.33 4.43
N TYR A 50 -5.18 -12.41 3.48
CA TYR A 50 -5.07 -10.98 3.80
C TYR A 50 -6.21 -10.58 4.76
N PRO A 51 -5.91 -9.93 5.90
CA PRO A 51 -6.92 -9.60 6.89
C PRO A 51 -7.87 -8.49 6.42
N PHE A 52 -7.37 -7.59 5.57
CA PHE A 52 -8.06 -6.41 5.07
C PHE A 52 -7.81 -6.24 3.57
N ASP A 53 -8.59 -5.37 2.93
CA ASP A 53 -8.35 -4.98 1.55
C ASP A 53 -6.98 -4.31 1.48
N TYR A 54 -6.13 -4.80 0.59
CA TYR A 54 -4.74 -4.40 0.49
C TYR A 54 -4.43 -3.86 -0.90
N GLY A 55 -3.60 -2.84 -0.96
CA GLY A 55 -3.04 -2.35 -2.21
C GLY A 55 -2.15 -1.16 -1.94
N PHE A 56 -2.22 -0.15 -2.79
CA PHE A 56 -1.26 0.95 -2.76
C PHE A 56 -1.88 2.32 -2.96
N VAL A 57 -1.14 3.34 -2.52
CA VAL A 57 -1.44 4.75 -2.80
C VAL A 57 -0.83 5.13 -4.15
N PRO A 58 -1.63 5.54 -5.16
CA PRO A 58 -1.12 5.86 -6.49
C PRO A 58 -0.18 7.07 -6.44
N ASN A 59 0.75 7.14 -7.40
CA ASN A 59 1.69 8.26 -7.56
C ASN A 59 2.53 8.55 -6.31
N THR A 60 2.97 7.48 -5.65
CA THR A 60 3.91 7.51 -4.51
C THR A 60 5.07 6.56 -4.77
N LEU A 61 6.18 6.75 -4.04
CA LEU A 61 7.35 5.90 -4.12
C LEU A 61 7.95 5.70 -2.72
N ALA A 62 7.92 4.46 -2.23
CA ALA A 62 8.53 4.03 -0.99
C ALA A 62 10.03 3.68 -1.19
N GLU A 63 10.72 3.42 -0.08
CA GLU A 63 12.17 3.14 -0.07
C GLU A 63 12.52 1.79 -0.72
N ASP A 64 11.59 0.85 -0.76
CA ASP A 64 11.71 -0.43 -1.46
C ASP A 64 11.60 -0.32 -2.99
N GLY A 65 11.26 0.87 -3.50
CA GLY A 65 11.10 1.15 -4.93
C GLY A 65 9.67 0.98 -5.46
N SER A 66 8.74 0.51 -4.62
CA SER A 66 7.33 0.28 -4.92
C SER A 66 6.47 1.50 -4.52
N PRO A 67 5.21 1.59 -4.97
CA PRO A 67 4.24 2.50 -4.39
C PRO A 67 4.03 2.26 -2.88
N LEU A 68 3.59 3.27 -2.14
CA LEU A 68 3.32 3.17 -0.71
C LEU A 68 2.16 2.21 -0.44
N ASP A 69 2.46 1.13 0.28
CA ASP A 69 1.50 0.10 0.67
C ASP A 69 0.50 0.59 1.72
N ALA A 70 -0.74 0.12 1.57
CA ALA A 70 -1.82 0.49 2.47
C ALA A 70 -2.90 -0.60 2.51
N MET A 71 -3.58 -0.69 3.66
CA MET A 71 -4.71 -1.58 3.87
C MET A 71 -5.92 -0.83 4.41
N VAL A 72 -7.11 -1.28 4.04
CA VAL A 72 -8.39 -0.65 4.40
C VAL A 72 -9.28 -1.65 5.14
N MET A 73 -9.68 -1.27 6.34
CA MET A 73 -10.62 -2.04 7.16
C MET A 73 -12.05 -1.97 6.60
N MET A 74 -12.34 -2.83 5.64
CA MET A 74 -13.69 -2.98 5.07
C MET A 74 -14.49 -4.05 5.83
N GLU A 75 -15.79 -3.80 6.02
CA GLU A 75 -16.72 -4.81 6.57
C GLU A 75 -17.01 -5.91 5.55
N GLU A 76 -17.17 -5.52 4.27
CA GLU A 76 -17.30 -6.41 3.13
C GLU A 76 -16.11 -6.20 2.19
N PRO A 77 -15.39 -7.27 1.79
CA PRO A 77 -14.27 -7.14 0.86
C PRO A 77 -14.72 -6.49 -0.45
N THR A 78 -13.88 -5.60 -1.01
CA THR A 78 -14.16 -5.01 -2.32
C THR A 78 -13.69 -5.94 -3.45
N PHE A 79 -13.01 -5.40 -4.46
CA PHE A 79 -12.51 -6.13 -5.62
C PHE A 79 -11.17 -5.56 -6.09
N ALA A 80 -10.36 -6.39 -6.74
CA ALA A 80 -9.08 -5.96 -7.31
C ALA A 80 -9.32 -4.88 -8.40
N GLY A 81 -8.63 -3.74 -8.27
CA GLY A 81 -8.84 -2.53 -9.07
C GLY A 81 -9.82 -1.54 -8.47
N CYS A 82 -10.42 -1.80 -7.30
CA CYS A 82 -11.31 -0.84 -6.65
C CYS A 82 -10.52 0.39 -6.16
N LEU A 83 -11.01 1.59 -6.46
CA LEU A 83 -10.49 2.84 -5.89
C LEU A 83 -11.26 3.16 -4.61
N ILE A 84 -10.55 3.25 -3.48
CA ILE A 84 -11.09 3.62 -2.19
C ILE A 84 -10.51 4.96 -1.76
N ARG A 85 -11.38 5.89 -1.34
CA ARG A 85 -10.97 7.04 -0.52
C ARG A 85 -10.90 6.59 0.92
N ALA A 86 -9.72 6.60 1.49
CA ALA A 86 -9.47 6.07 2.82
C ALA A 86 -8.86 7.16 3.72
N ARG A 87 -9.18 7.08 5.01
CA ARG A 87 -8.52 7.87 6.05
C ARG A 87 -7.46 7.00 6.71
N PRO A 88 -6.18 7.37 6.66
CA PRO A 88 -5.16 6.66 7.39
C PRO A 88 -5.31 6.93 8.89
N ILE A 89 -5.16 5.88 9.69
CA ILE A 89 -5.26 5.93 11.15
C ILE A 89 -3.97 5.48 11.85
N GLY A 90 -3.01 4.93 11.10
CA GLY A 90 -1.68 4.57 11.58
C GLY A 90 -0.85 3.87 10.52
N VAL A 91 0.32 3.39 10.92
CA VAL A 91 1.28 2.68 10.07
C VAL A 91 1.90 1.53 10.83
N LEU A 92 1.94 0.36 10.19
CA LEU A 92 2.75 -0.78 10.62
C LEU A 92 4.20 -0.48 10.24
N ASP A 93 5.06 -0.30 11.24
CA ASP A 93 6.49 -0.05 11.04
C ASP A 93 7.20 -1.38 10.76
N MET A 94 7.51 -1.60 9.48
CA MET A 94 8.01 -2.86 8.98
C MET A 94 9.24 -2.64 8.09
N ILE A 95 10.19 -3.57 8.19
CA ILE A 95 11.39 -3.65 7.36
C ILE A 95 11.36 -5.00 6.65
N ASP A 96 11.39 -4.99 5.31
CA ASP A 96 11.49 -6.20 4.49
C ASP A 96 12.85 -6.24 3.78
N CYS A 97 13.61 -7.31 3.98
CA CYS A 97 14.93 -7.48 3.37
C CYS A 97 15.89 -6.28 3.57
N GLY A 98 15.77 -5.54 4.68
CA GLY A 98 16.60 -4.38 5.01
C GLY A 98 16.13 -3.04 4.46
N ALA A 99 15.06 -3.01 3.64
CA ALA A 99 14.41 -1.79 3.19
C ALA A 99 13.18 -1.48 4.05
N TYR A 100 12.92 -0.19 4.28
CA TYR A 100 11.72 0.24 4.99
C TYR A 100 10.46 0.00 4.13
N ASP A 101 9.52 -0.78 4.65
CA ASP A 101 8.30 -1.22 3.98
C ASP A 101 7.07 -0.96 4.89
N GLY A 102 6.92 0.30 5.29
CA GLY A 102 5.83 0.73 6.17
C GLY A 102 4.47 0.64 5.49
N LYS A 103 3.48 0.04 6.17
CA LYS A 103 2.14 -0.20 5.61
C LYS A 103 1.10 0.62 6.32
N LEU A 104 0.37 1.47 5.60
CA LEU A 104 -0.67 2.29 6.20
C LEU A 104 -1.88 1.42 6.58
N LEU A 105 -2.47 1.67 7.75
CA LEU A 105 -3.79 1.14 8.10
C LEU A 105 -4.82 2.26 8.01
N CYS A 106 -5.90 1.99 7.28
CA CYS A 106 -6.91 2.98 6.94
C CYS A 106 -8.33 2.48 7.23
N VAL A 107 -9.26 3.43 7.31
CA VAL A 107 -10.71 3.19 7.27
C VAL A 107 -11.33 3.88 6.05
N PRO A 108 -12.31 3.30 5.36
CA PRO A 108 -13.03 3.96 4.25
C PRO A 108 -13.69 5.28 4.68
N GLU A 109 -13.62 6.29 3.82
CA GLU A 109 -14.41 7.51 3.96
C GLU A 109 -15.92 7.24 3.82
N ALA A 110 -16.27 6.31 2.92
CA ALA A 110 -17.65 6.00 2.54
C ALA A 110 -18.45 5.26 3.63
N ASP A 111 -17.79 4.65 4.62
CA ASP A 111 -18.48 3.95 5.71
C ASP A 111 -18.77 4.89 6.90
N PRO A 112 -20.05 5.25 7.14
CA PRO A 112 -20.41 6.09 8.28
C PRO A 112 -20.14 5.43 9.64
N ARG A 113 -20.11 4.09 9.72
CA ARG A 113 -19.88 3.35 10.98
C ARG A 113 -18.48 3.59 11.53
N GLN A 114 -17.52 3.82 10.65
CA GLN A 114 -16.11 4.04 10.99
C GLN A 114 -15.71 5.53 11.00
N ARG A 115 -16.66 6.45 10.83
CA ARG A 115 -16.40 7.91 10.77
C ARG A 115 -15.61 8.44 11.98
N ASN A 116 -15.79 7.85 13.16
CA ASN A 116 -15.16 8.28 14.40
C ASN A 116 -13.79 7.64 14.64
N ILE A 117 -13.37 6.68 13.82
CA ILE A 117 -12.03 6.08 13.91
C ILE A 117 -11.04 7.02 13.21
N ARG A 118 -10.07 7.51 13.98
CA ARG A 118 -9.06 8.51 13.60
C ARG A 118 -7.65 8.09 14.01
N SER A 119 -7.53 7.06 14.82
CA SER A 119 -6.30 6.62 15.44
C SER A 119 -6.37 5.11 15.69
N ILE A 120 -5.25 4.42 15.55
CA ILE A 120 -5.15 2.97 15.84
C ILE A 120 -5.40 2.65 17.31
N GLN A 121 -5.27 3.62 18.22
CA GLN A 121 -5.58 3.46 19.65
C GLN A 121 -7.08 3.24 19.90
N GLN A 122 -7.92 3.50 18.90
CA GLN A 122 -9.35 3.20 18.96
C GLN A 122 -9.67 1.75 18.52
N LEU A 123 -8.67 0.99 18.10
CA LEU A 123 -8.80 -0.42 17.74
C LEU A 123 -8.38 -1.32 18.90
N ALA A 124 -8.90 -2.55 18.90
CA ALA A 124 -8.44 -3.55 19.86
C ALA A 124 -6.97 -3.92 19.59
N PRO A 125 -6.10 -3.97 20.62
CA PRO A 125 -4.69 -4.33 20.43
C PRO A 125 -4.49 -5.67 19.73
N ASN A 126 -5.34 -6.67 20.02
CA ASN A 126 -5.28 -7.98 19.38
C ASN A 126 -5.55 -7.90 17.87
N GLN A 127 -6.42 -6.99 17.42
CA GLN A 127 -6.68 -6.81 16.00
C GLN A 127 -5.46 -6.24 15.27
N LEU A 128 -4.72 -5.33 15.91
CA LEU A 128 -3.45 -4.81 15.40
C LEU A 128 -2.35 -5.89 15.37
N GLU A 129 -2.35 -6.77 16.38
CA GLU A 129 -1.39 -7.86 16.48
C GLU A 129 -1.65 -8.96 15.44
N ASP A 130 -2.91 -9.30 15.16
CA ASP A 130 -3.28 -10.26 14.11
C ASP A 130 -2.76 -9.82 12.73
N VAL A 131 -2.87 -8.51 12.43
CA VAL A 131 -2.32 -7.93 11.20
C VAL A 131 -0.80 -7.99 11.19
N ALA A 132 -0.14 -7.64 12.31
CA ALA A 132 1.31 -7.73 12.40
C ALA A 132 1.78 -9.17 12.19
N GLU A 133 1.15 -10.15 12.84
CA GLU A 133 1.50 -11.58 12.73
C GLU A 133 1.32 -12.11 11.31
N PHE A 134 0.29 -11.65 10.59
CA PHE A 134 0.15 -11.92 9.15
C PHE A 134 1.41 -11.51 8.38
N PHE A 135 1.90 -10.28 8.57
CA PHE A 135 3.10 -9.80 7.87
C PHE A 135 4.41 -10.46 8.35
N ARG A 136 4.48 -10.94 9.60
CA ARG A 136 5.62 -11.75 10.07
C ARG A 136 5.69 -13.11 9.36
N THR A 137 4.54 -13.72 9.08
CA THR A 137 4.48 -15.13 8.69
C THR A 137 4.20 -15.38 7.22
N TYR A 138 3.58 -14.46 6.48
CA TYR A 138 3.10 -14.71 5.11
C TYR A 138 4.22 -15.06 4.10
N LYS A 139 5.45 -14.63 4.36
CA LYS A 139 6.64 -14.91 3.55
C LYS A 139 7.59 -15.97 4.15
N SER A 140 7.25 -16.56 5.30
CA SER A 140 8.14 -17.45 6.07
C SER A 140 8.65 -18.66 5.26
N LEU A 141 7.78 -19.28 4.47
CA LEU A 141 8.14 -20.42 3.61
C LEU A 141 9.10 -20.05 2.45
N GLY A 142 9.29 -18.76 2.18
CA GLY A 142 10.21 -18.25 1.15
C GLY A 142 11.58 -17.84 1.68
N GLY A 143 11.87 -18.06 2.97
CA GLY A 143 13.17 -17.73 3.59
C GLY A 143 13.47 -16.23 3.69
N ARG A 144 12.47 -15.35 3.45
CA ARG A 144 12.63 -13.91 3.61
C ARG A 144 12.45 -13.51 5.07
N VAL A 145 13.29 -12.57 5.51
CA VAL A 145 13.25 -12.01 6.87
C VAL A 145 12.51 -10.68 6.82
N THR A 146 11.45 -10.60 7.62
CA THR A 146 10.65 -9.38 7.82
C THR A 146 10.71 -9.03 9.31
N THR A 147 11.03 -7.78 9.61
CA THR A 147 11.08 -7.27 10.99
C THR A 147 9.93 -6.29 11.19
N ILE A 148 9.16 -6.49 12.25
CA ILE A 148 8.08 -5.57 12.64
C ILE A 148 8.50 -4.83 13.91
N ASN A 149 8.65 -3.52 13.81
CA ASN A 149 8.99 -2.63 14.92
C ASN A 149 7.76 -2.20 15.73
N GLY A 150 6.56 -2.55 15.26
CA GLY A 150 5.28 -2.29 15.91
C GLY A 150 4.44 -1.30 15.11
N TRP A 151 3.50 -0.66 15.80
CA TRP A 151 2.56 0.28 15.20
C TRP A 151 2.88 1.72 15.60
N ARG A 152 2.76 2.64 14.65
CA ARG A 152 2.78 4.08 14.90
C ARG A 152 1.42 4.68 14.55
N ASP A 153 0.99 5.64 15.34
CA ASP A 153 -0.32 6.27 15.21
C ASP A 153 -0.43 7.19 13.98
N ALA A 154 -1.64 7.69 13.70
CA ALA A 154 -2.01 8.56 12.59
C ALA A 154 -1.04 9.75 12.38
N ALA A 155 -0.45 10.28 13.46
CA ALA A 155 0.53 11.37 13.39
C ALA A 155 1.79 11.03 12.58
N ALA A 156 2.15 9.75 12.42
CA ALA A 156 3.29 9.33 11.63
C ALA A 156 3.03 9.33 10.11
N VAL A 157 1.75 9.42 9.70
CA VAL A 157 1.35 9.22 8.30
C VAL A 157 1.71 10.40 7.40
N PRO A 158 1.44 11.68 7.75
CA PRO A 158 1.71 12.81 6.86
C PRO A 158 3.16 12.86 6.40
N GLY A 159 4.12 12.72 7.33
CA GLY A 159 5.54 12.75 6.99
C GLY A 159 5.98 11.59 6.11
N LEU A 160 5.40 10.39 6.28
CA LEU A 160 5.67 9.25 5.39
C LEU A 160 5.12 9.50 3.99
N LEU A 161 3.86 9.93 3.89
CA LEU A 161 3.20 10.21 2.62
C LEU A 161 3.94 11.31 1.84
N GLU A 162 4.30 12.42 2.49
CA GLU A 162 5.03 13.52 1.87
C GLU A 162 6.37 13.07 1.29
N ARG A 163 7.13 12.25 2.03
CA ARG A 163 8.40 11.68 1.52
C ARG A 163 8.15 10.82 0.28
N CYS A 164 7.13 9.97 0.31
CA CYS A 164 6.83 9.09 -0.82
C CYS A 164 6.34 9.85 -2.06
N VAL A 165 5.54 10.90 -1.87
CA VAL A 165 5.09 11.77 -2.97
C VAL A 165 6.27 12.56 -3.56
N ALA A 166 7.16 13.09 -2.71
CA ALA A 166 8.35 13.80 -3.18
C ALA A 166 9.30 12.87 -3.96
N ALA A 167 9.53 11.66 -3.47
CA ALA A 167 10.34 10.65 -4.15
C ALA A 167 9.77 10.28 -5.53
N TYR A 168 8.45 10.08 -5.62
CA TYR A 168 7.78 9.81 -6.89
C TYR A 168 7.95 10.97 -7.89
N ARG A 169 7.69 12.21 -7.44
CA ARG A 169 7.86 13.42 -8.28
C ARG A 169 9.29 13.59 -8.78
N ASN A 170 10.29 13.32 -7.95
CA ASN A 170 11.69 13.39 -8.36
C ASN A 170 12.02 12.32 -9.42
N ARG A 171 11.44 11.12 -9.30
CA ARG A 171 11.63 10.05 -10.30
C ARG A 171 10.95 10.38 -11.63
N CYS A 172 9.74 10.94 -11.61
CA CYS A 172 9.04 11.36 -12.83
C CYS A 172 9.68 12.59 -13.49
N GLY A 173 10.08 13.60 -12.70
CA GLY A 173 10.76 14.80 -13.21
C GLY A 173 12.16 14.54 -13.76
N THR A 174 12.81 13.45 -13.36
CA THR A 174 14.07 12.98 -13.99
C THR A 174 13.81 12.11 -15.22
N ALA A 175 12.70 11.38 -15.29
CA ALA A 175 12.29 10.64 -16.48
C ALA A 175 11.91 11.57 -17.65
N ASP A 176 11.27 12.70 -17.37
CA ASP A 176 10.88 13.73 -18.36
C ASP A 176 12.07 14.55 -18.90
N ARG A 177 13.27 14.39 -18.31
CA ARG A 177 14.53 14.99 -18.77
C ARG A 177 15.40 14.04 -19.61
N ARG A 178 14.95 12.82 -19.91
CA ARG A 178 15.65 11.98 -20.89
C ARG A 178 15.27 12.45 -22.29
N ASP A 179 16.23 13.08 -22.95
CA ASP A 179 16.15 13.56 -24.33
C ASP A 179 15.48 12.54 -25.26
N PRO A 180 14.53 12.94 -26.12
CA PRO A 180 13.99 12.08 -27.17
C PRO A 180 14.98 11.78 -28.32
N ALA A 181 16.26 12.15 -28.17
CA ALA A 181 17.30 12.05 -29.20
C ALA A 181 18.35 10.94 -28.96
N ALA A 182 18.07 9.95 -28.12
CA ALA A 182 18.88 8.74 -28.09
C ALA A 182 18.40 7.77 -29.18
N GLU A 183 18.89 7.97 -30.42
CA GLU A 183 18.79 6.96 -31.47
C GLU A 183 19.35 5.62 -30.97
N PRO A 184 18.74 4.47 -31.30
CA PRO A 184 19.33 3.18 -31.00
C PRO A 184 20.59 3.02 -31.84
N SER A 185 21.74 2.92 -31.17
CA SER A 185 23.00 2.57 -31.83
C SER A 185 22.86 1.18 -32.47
N PRO A 186 23.12 1.02 -33.77
CA PRO A 186 23.18 -0.30 -34.38
C PRO A 186 24.52 -0.92 -33.98
N VAL A 187 24.48 -2.09 -33.33
CA VAL A 187 25.09 -3.39 -33.69
C VAL A 187 24.88 -4.34 -32.51
#